data_AF-U3KDC0-F1
#
_entry.id   AF-U3KDC0-F1
#
_cell.length_a   1.000
_cell.length_b   1.000
_cell.length_c   1.000
_cell.angle_alpha   90.00
_cell.angle_beta   90.00
_cell.angle_gamma   90.00
#
_symmetry.space_group_name_H-M   'P 1'
#
loop_
_entity.id
_entity.type
_entity.pdbx_description
1 polymer ?
#
loop_
_entity_poly.entity_id
_entity_poly.type
_entity_poly.pdbx_seq_one_letter_code
_entity_poly.pdbx_strand_id
1 'polypeptide(L)'
;MASTEGANNMPKQVEVRMHESHLNPVEHRSRNICVQFCQSLHRNLLLTLTVFGVILGAVCGGLLRLATPIDPDIIMLIAFPGDILMRMLKMLILPLIISSLITGLSGLDAKASGRLGTRAMVYYMSTTIIAAVLGVILVLAIHPGNPKLKKQLGQGKKNDEVSSLDAFLDLIRNLFPENLVQACFQQIQTVTKKVLVPLPVEEPPNVTDSALAMVNETAPPEAQMVIKKGLEFKDGMNVLGLIGFFIAFGIAMGKMGEQAKMMVDFFNILNEIVMKLVTMIMWYSPLGIACLICGKIIAIKDLEVVARQLGMYMVTVIVGLVIHGGIFLPLLYFVITRKSPFSFLAGIFQAWITALGTASSAGTLPVTFRCLEENLGIDKRVTRFVLPVGATINMDGTALYEAVAAIFIAQMNGIDLDGGQIVTVSLTATLASVGAASIPSAGLVTMLLILTAVGLPTQDISLLVAVDWLLDRMRTSVNVVGDSFGAGIVYHLSKAELDTIDSHHKGHEDIEMTKTQSMYDDMKNHRENNSNQCVFAAHNSVMVDECKVTLATNGKSADFNVVEEEPWKREN
;
A
#
# COMPACT_ATOMS: atom_id res chain seq x y z
N MET A 1 -53.49 24.29 60.84
CA MET A 1 -54.58 23.88 59.92
C MET A 1 -54.70 24.98 58.87
N ALA A 2 -54.77 24.64 57.58
CA ALA A 2 -54.53 25.56 56.44
C ALA A 2 -53.08 26.12 56.40
N SER A 3 -52.46 26.47 55.26
CA SER A 3 -52.84 26.41 53.83
C SER A 3 -51.59 26.61 52.94
N THR A 4 -51.61 26.12 51.68
CA THR A 4 -50.86 26.62 50.47
C THR A 4 -49.31 26.73 50.53
N GLU A 5 -48.48 26.44 49.53
CA GLU A 5 -48.64 26.02 48.11
C GLU A 5 -47.83 24.69 47.87
N GLY A 6 -47.24 24.30 46.70
CA GLY A 6 -47.06 24.93 45.40
C GLY A 6 -46.45 24.02 44.31
N ALA A 7 -46.01 24.61 43.20
CA ALA A 7 -45.65 23.95 41.93
C ALA A 7 -44.14 23.69 41.72
N ASN A 8 -43.81 22.53 41.10
CA ASN A 8 -43.01 22.39 39.86
C ASN A 8 -42.25 21.05 39.79
N ASN A 9 -42.79 20.08 39.05
CA ASN A 9 -42.05 18.92 38.55
C ASN A 9 -41.75 19.12 37.06
N MET A 10 -40.63 19.77 36.75
CA MET A 10 -40.05 19.72 35.40
C MET A 10 -39.45 18.33 35.13
N PRO A 11 -39.45 17.83 33.88
CA PRO A 11 -38.64 16.69 33.51
C PRO A 11 -37.15 17.05 33.68
N LYS A 12 -36.38 16.14 34.28
CA LYS A 12 -34.92 16.32 34.43
C LYS A 12 -34.28 16.39 33.04
N GLN A 13 -33.80 17.56 32.65
CA GLN A 13 -32.82 17.66 31.58
C GLN A 13 -31.57 16.87 32.01
N VAL A 14 -31.17 15.90 31.19
CA VAL A 14 -29.84 15.28 31.33
C VAL A 14 -28.83 16.27 30.77
N GLU A 15 -28.37 17.17 31.63
CA GLU A 15 -27.28 18.08 31.33
C GLU A 15 -26.01 17.24 31.11
N VAL A 16 -25.70 16.96 29.84
CA VAL A 16 -24.41 16.39 29.44
C VAL A 16 -23.38 17.48 29.71
N ARG A 17 -22.81 17.46 30.91
CA ARG A 17 -21.70 18.32 31.32
C ARG A 17 -20.48 18.02 30.45
N MET A 18 -20.42 18.67 29.27
CA MET A 18 -19.20 18.75 28.51
C MET A 18 -18.14 19.34 29.43
N HIS A 19 -17.02 18.64 29.55
CA HIS A 19 -15.88 19.16 30.28
C HIS A 19 -15.33 20.34 29.48
N GLU A 20 -15.71 21.57 29.84
CA GLU A 20 -15.04 22.76 29.33
C GLU A 20 -13.56 22.63 29.71
N SER A 21 -12.75 22.29 28.71
CA SER A 21 -11.31 22.36 28.81
C SER A 21 -10.97 23.84 28.87
N HIS A 22 -10.69 24.34 30.07
CA HIS A 22 -10.23 25.70 30.29
C HIS A 22 -9.04 25.99 29.37
N LEU A 23 -9.33 26.67 28.25
CA LEU A 23 -8.36 27.33 27.41
C LEU A 23 -7.81 28.51 28.22
N ASN A 24 -6.84 28.20 29.09
CA ASN A 24 -5.93 29.22 29.59
C ASN A 24 -5.38 29.96 28.36
N PRO A 25 -5.42 31.31 28.36
CA PRO A 25 -4.86 32.07 27.25
C PRO A 25 -3.41 31.64 27.07
N VAL A 26 -3.04 31.27 25.84
CA VAL A 26 -1.68 30.84 25.54
C VAL A 26 -0.77 32.05 25.67
N GLU A 27 -0.19 32.24 26.86
CA GLU A 27 0.89 33.19 27.07
C GLU A 27 1.99 32.89 26.04
N HIS A 28 2.22 33.83 25.13
CA HIS A 28 3.29 33.75 24.14
C HIS A 28 4.66 34.01 24.79
N ARG A 29 4.97 33.23 25.83
CA ARG A 29 6.24 33.26 26.54
C ARG A 29 7.32 32.81 25.57
N SER A 30 8.21 33.72 25.20
CA SER A 30 9.32 33.48 24.28
C SER A 30 10.21 32.35 24.83
N ARG A 31 9.94 31.11 24.39
CA ARG A 31 10.73 29.93 24.75
C ARG A 31 12.04 29.98 23.97
N ASN A 32 13.16 29.86 24.69
CA ASN A 32 14.50 29.78 24.11
C ASN A 32 14.53 28.83 22.91
N ILE A 33 15.14 29.27 21.80
CA ILE A 33 15.24 28.54 20.53
C ILE A 33 15.77 27.11 20.76
N CYS A 34 16.74 26.92 21.65
CA CYS A 34 17.28 25.61 22.00
C CYS A 34 16.24 24.66 22.64
N VAL A 35 15.32 25.18 23.47
CA VAL A 35 14.23 24.40 24.06
C VAL A 35 13.18 24.04 23.00
N GLN A 36 12.82 24.98 22.12
CA GLN A 36 11.92 24.70 21.00
C GLN A 36 12.53 23.68 20.03
N PHE A 37 13.83 23.79 19.74
CA PHE A 37 14.57 22.85 18.90
C PHE A 37 14.62 21.46 19.52
N CYS A 38 15.02 21.34 20.80
CA CYS A 38 15.09 20.05 21.50
C CYS A 38 13.69 19.40 21.63
N GLN A 39 12.63 20.19 21.86
CA GLN A 39 11.26 19.70 21.89
C GLN A 39 10.76 19.27 20.49
N SER A 40 11.22 19.93 19.41
CA SER A 40 10.96 19.50 18.03
C SER A 40 11.73 18.22 17.67
N LEU A 41 12.98 18.10 18.16
CA LEU A 41 13.84 16.93 18.00
C LEU A 41 13.20 15.68 18.63
N HIS A 42 12.70 15.81 19.86
CA HIS A 42 12.03 14.70 20.56
C HIS A 42 10.70 14.30 19.90
N ARG A 43 9.96 15.25 19.30
CA ARG A 43 8.72 14.97 18.56
C ARG A 43 8.99 14.20 17.26
N ASN A 44 10.13 14.46 16.62
CA ASN A 44 10.55 13.82 15.38
C ASN A 44 11.74 12.86 15.58
N LEU A 45 11.85 12.24 16.77
CA LEU A 45 13.06 11.52 17.20
C LEU A 45 13.49 10.43 16.22
N LEU A 46 12.54 9.63 15.72
CA LEU A 46 12.82 8.56 14.75
C LEU A 46 13.42 9.09 13.44
N LEU A 47 12.87 10.18 12.90
CA LEU A 47 13.40 10.85 11.70
C LEU A 47 14.81 11.39 11.98
N THR A 48 15.01 12.08 13.11
CA THR A 48 16.31 12.62 13.51
C THR A 48 17.37 11.52 13.62
N LEU A 49 17.04 10.43 14.33
CA LEU A 49 17.93 9.28 14.47
C LEU A 49 18.25 8.65 13.11
N THR A 50 17.27 8.53 12.21
CA THR A 50 17.48 7.97 10.87
C THR A 50 18.43 8.84 10.04
N VAL A 51 18.22 10.17 10.01
CA VAL A 51 19.10 11.11 9.30
C VAL A 51 20.51 11.11 9.90
N PHE A 52 20.61 11.06 11.23
CA PHE A 52 21.90 10.95 11.92
C PHE A 52 22.60 9.63 11.58
N GLY A 53 21.88 8.50 11.59
CA GLY A 53 22.40 7.18 11.21
C GLY A 53 22.91 7.13 9.78
N VAL A 54 22.21 7.76 8.84
CA VAL A 54 22.67 7.93 7.45
C VAL A 54 23.98 8.71 7.39
N ILE A 55 24.04 9.90 8.02
CA ILE A 55 25.23 10.75 8.00
C ILE A 55 26.41 10.02 8.65
N LEU A 56 26.19 9.37 9.80
CA LEU A 56 27.18 8.59 10.50
C LEU A 56 27.67 7.40 9.66
N GLY A 57 26.76 6.64 9.03
CA GLY A 57 27.10 5.54 8.14
C GLY A 57 27.90 5.97 6.92
N ALA A 58 27.55 7.12 6.33
CA ALA A 58 28.27 7.70 5.20
C ALA A 58 29.68 8.19 5.57
N VAL A 59 29.80 8.91 6.70
CA VAL A 59 31.10 9.40 7.20
C VAL A 59 31.99 8.24 7.64
N CYS A 60 31.47 7.30 8.42
CA CYS A 60 32.22 6.11 8.85
C CYS A 60 32.66 5.27 7.65
N GLY A 61 31.77 4.98 6.69
CA GLY A 61 32.13 4.23 5.49
C GLY A 61 33.20 4.93 4.65
N GLY A 62 33.12 6.26 4.52
CA GLY A 62 34.13 7.08 3.86
C GLY A 62 35.48 7.06 4.58
N LEU A 63 35.50 7.19 5.90
CA LEU A 63 36.73 7.16 6.71
C LEU A 63 37.38 5.76 6.72
N LEU A 64 36.61 4.69 6.90
CA LEU A 64 37.10 3.32 6.88
C LEU A 64 37.71 2.97 5.51
N ARG A 65 37.10 3.43 4.43
CA ARG A 65 37.64 3.29 3.07
C ARG A 65 39.00 3.97 2.88
N LEU A 66 39.22 5.14 3.50
CA LEU A 66 40.51 5.84 3.46
C LEU A 66 41.59 5.15 4.32
N ALA A 67 41.20 4.33 5.30
CA ALA A 67 42.11 3.83 6.33
C ALA A 67 43.07 2.72 5.84
N THR A 68 42.58 1.76 5.05
CA THR A 68 43.35 0.69 4.35
C THR A 68 42.39 -0.25 3.61
N PRO A 69 42.85 -1.19 2.74
CA PRO A 69 42.00 -2.27 2.26
C PRO A 69 41.51 -3.15 3.42
N ILE A 70 40.21 -3.09 3.70
CA ILE A 70 39.55 -3.88 4.76
C ILE A 70 39.24 -5.28 4.24
N ASP A 71 39.42 -6.29 5.09
CA ASP A 71 39.08 -7.68 4.80
C ASP A 71 37.56 -7.84 4.53
N PRO A 72 37.15 -8.58 3.48
CA PRO A 72 35.75 -8.85 3.17
C PRO A 72 34.90 -9.35 4.36
N ASP A 73 35.46 -10.14 5.27
CA ASP A 73 34.71 -10.68 6.42
C ASP A 73 34.37 -9.57 7.44
N ILE A 74 35.24 -8.58 7.59
CA ILE A 74 34.99 -7.40 8.43
C ILE A 74 33.93 -6.49 7.77
N ILE A 75 33.94 -6.36 6.44
CA ILE A 75 32.91 -5.62 5.70
C ILE A 75 31.54 -6.29 5.90
N MET A 76 31.47 -7.63 5.84
CA MET A 76 30.27 -8.40 6.12
C MET A 76 29.77 -8.16 7.56
N LEU A 77 30.66 -8.20 8.55
CA LEU A 77 30.30 -7.98 9.96
C LEU A 77 29.76 -6.56 10.21
N ILE A 78 30.34 -5.54 9.55
CA ILE A 78 29.86 -4.15 9.60
C ILE A 78 28.48 -4.00 8.95
N ALA A 79 28.24 -4.69 7.82
CA ALA A 79 26.98 -4.64 7.08
C ALA A 79 25.85 -5.47 7.73
N PHE A 80 26.18 -6.47 8.55
CA PHE A 80 25.25 -7.48 9.06
C PHE A 80 23.99 -6.92 9.78
N PRO A 81 24.06 -5.87 10.62
CA PRO A 81 22.85 -5.24 11.19
C PRO A 81 21.92 -4.66 10.11
N GLY A 82 22.48 -4.18 9.00
CA GLY A 82 21.74 -3.77 7.82
C GLY A 82 21.04 -4.93 7.11
N ASP A 83 21.73 -6.07 6.96
CA ASP A 83 21.13 -7.27 6.38
C ASP A 83 20.01 -7.86 7.26
N ILE A 84 20.12 -7.75 8.59
CA ILE A 84 19.02 -8.09 9.52
C ILE A 84 17.83 -7.17 9.29
N LEU A 85 18.02 -5.84 9.19
CA LEU A 85 16.93 -4.90 8.88
C LEU A 85 16.21 -5.29 7.58
N MET A 86 16.96 -5.58 6.51
CA MET A 86 16.37 -6.00 5.23
C MET A 86 15.61 -7.33 5.31
N ARG A 87 16.05 -8.28 6.15
CA ARG A 87 15.33 -9.54 6.40
C ARG A 87 14.04 -9.32 7.19
N MET A 88 14.07 -8.48 8.23
CA MET A 88 12.89 -8.15 9.03
C MET A 88 11.82 -7.44 8.18
N LEU A 89 12.22 -6.49 7.33
CA LEU A 89 11.30 -5.83 6.40
C LEU A 89 10.70 -6.83 5.41
N LYS A 90 11.51 -7.70 4.79
CA LYS A 90 11.04 -8.74 3.86
C LYS A 90 10.02 -9.70 4.48
N MET A 91 10.21 -10.08 5.74
CA MET A 91 9.31 -10.98 6.48
C MET A 91 7.89 -10.41 6.62
N LEU A 92 7.75 -9.09 6.78
CA LEU A 92 6.44 -8.46 7.00
C LEU A 92 5.61 -8.28 5.72
N ILE A 93 6.21 -8.41 4.53
CA ILE A 93 5.55 -8.08 3.27
C ILE A 93 4.36 -9.00 3.00
N LEU A 94 4.54 -10.31 3.15
CA LEU A 94 3.47 -11.28 2.90
C LEU A 94 2.21 -11.01 3.77
N PRO A 95 2.28 -10.98 5.12
CA PRO A 95 1.09 -10.73 5.93
C PRO A 95 0.53 -9.32 5.74
N LEU A 96 1.37 -8.33 5.42
CA LEU A 96 0.92 -6.96 5.17
C LEU A 96 0.16 -6.83 3.86
N ILE A 97 0.67 -7.35 2.74
CA ILE A 97 -0.03 -7.36 1.44
C ILE A 97 -1.39 -8.06 1.56
N ILE A 98 -1.43 -9.23 2.21
CA ILE A 98 -2.67 -9.99 2.39
C ILE A 98 -3.67 -9.15 3.19
N SER A 99 -3.28 -8.67 4.38
CA SER A 99 -4.22 -7.99 5.27
C SER A 99 -4.64 -6.60 4.74
N SER A 100 -3.74 -5.81 4.15
CA SER A 100 -4.04 -4.48 3.64
C SER A 100 -4.90 -4.50 2.36
N LEU A 101 -4.60 -5.36 1.38
CA LEU A 101 -5.39 -5.47 0.16
C LEU A 101 -6.80 -5.98 0.45
N ILE A 102 -6.93 -7.00 1.29
CA ILE A 102 -8.25 -7.54 1.64
C ILE A 102 -9.07 -6.47 2.37
N THR A 103 -8.52 -5.86 3.42
CA THR A 103 -9.17 -4.78 4.19
C THR A 103 -9.60 -3.62 3.30
N GLY A 104 -8.69 -3.13 2.46
CA GLY A 104 -8.94 -1.99 1.57
C GLY A 104 -10.02 -2.26 0.52
N LEU A 105 -10.14 -3.49 0.04
CA LEU A 105 -11.09 -3.87 -1.01
C LEU A 105 -12.41 -4.41 -0.46
N SER A 106 -12.44 -5.00 0.73
CA SER A 106 -13.68 -5.49 1.35
C SER A 106 -14.54 -4.36 1.91
N GLY A 107 -13.95 -3.21 2.26
CA GLY A 107 -14.67 -1.99 2.61
C GLY A 107 -15.37 -1.31 1.43
N LEU A 108 -15.15 -1.78 0.20
CA LEU A 108 -15.81 -1.27 -1.00
C LEU A 108 -17.22 -1.85 -1.14
N ASP A 109 -18.21 -1.23 -0.49
CA ASP A 109 -19.61 -1.59 -0.67
C ASP A 109 -20.02 -1.43 -2.14
N ALA A 110 -20.17 -2.58 -2.83
CA ALA A 110 -20.41 -2.65 -4.26
C ALA A 110 -21.75 -2.07 -4.69
N LYS A 111 -22.71 -1.90 -3.76
CA LYS A 111 -24.09 -1.47 -4.06
C LYS A 111 -24.32 0.01 -3.74
N ALA A 112 -23.78 0.51 -2.62
CA ALA A 112 -23.90 1.92 -2.23
C ALA A 112 -22.70 2.79 -2.68
N SER A 113 -21.49 2.24 -2.70
CA SER A 113 -20.26 3.00 -2.99
C SER A 113 -19.72 2.83 -4.43
N GLY A 114 -20.43 2.08 -5.29
CA GLY A 114 -19.94 1.69 -6.61
C GLY A 114 -19.44 2.84 -7.49
N ARG A 115 -20.13 4.00 -7.51
CA ARG A 115 -19.69 5.17 -8.30
C ARG A 115 -18.47 5.88 -7.69
N LEU A 116 -18.43 6.00 -6.36
CA LEU A 116 -17.33 6.62 -5.63
C LEU A 116 -16.05 5.79 -5.79
N GLY A 117 -16.17 4.46 -5.62
CA GLY A 117 -15.12 3.48 -5.87
C GLY A 117 -14.61 3.48 -7.31
N THR A 118 -15.52 3.46 -8.29
CA THR A 118 -15.12 3.49 -9.71
C THR A 118 -14.36 4.78 -10.04
N ARG A 119 -14.81 5.96 -9.57
CA ARG A 119 -14.10 7.24 -9.78
C ARG A 119 -12.71 7.22 -9.15
N ALA A 120 -12.58 6.73 -7.92
CA ALA A 120 -11.29 6.61 -7.22
C ALA A 120 -10.33 5.65 -7.94
N MET A 121 -10.80 4.44 -8.29
CA MET A 121 -9.98 3.43 -8.95
C MET A 121 -9.53 3.85 -10.36
N VAL A 122 -10.39 4.50 -11.14
CA VAL A 122 -10.01 5.06 -12.45
C VAL A 122 -8.95 6.14 -12.30
N TYR A 123 -9.10 7.04 -11.30
CA TYR A 123 -8.09 8.05 -11.00
C TYR A 123 -6.75 7.38 -10.65
N TYR A 124 -6.72 6.49 -9.65
CA TYR A 124 -5.49 5.83 -9.17
C TYR A 124 -4.75 5.03 -10.26
N MET A 125 -5.47 4.22 -11.04
CA MET A 125 -4.86 3.49 -12.14
C MET A 125 -4.31 4.43 -13.21
N SER A 126 -5.02 5.55 -13.49
CA SER A 126 -4.54 6.53 -14.49
C SER A 126 -3.31 7.30 -14.01
N THR A 127 -3.25 7.76 -12.76
CA THR A 127 -2.09 8.50 -12.24
C THR A 127 -0.87 7.61 -12.10
N THR A 128 -1.06 6.37 -11.64
CA THR A 128 0.03 5.40 -11.46
C THR A 128 0.67 5.01 -12.80
N ILE A 129 -0.15 4.73 -13.83
CA ILE A 129 0.35 4.44 -15.19
C ILE A 129 1.12 5.65 -15.74
N ILE A 130 0.61 6.86 -15.56
CA ILE A 130 1.27 8.08 -16.05
C ILE A 130 2.58 8.33 -15.30
N ALA A 131 2.64 8.06 -13.99
CA ALA A 131 3.85 8.16 -13.20
C ALA A 131 4.93 7.16 -13.66
N ALA A 132 4.54 5.91 -13.94
CA ALA A 132 5.43 4.89 -14.50
C ALA A 132 5.97 5.30 -15.89
N VAL A 133 5.08 5.73 -16.80
CA VAL A 133 5.44 6.19 -18.15
C VAL A 133 6.36 7.42 -18.11
N LEU A 134 6.08 8.38 -17.22
CA LEU A 134 6.96 9.53 -16.99
C LEU A 134 8.35 9.09 -16.51
N GLY A 135 8.40 8.13 -15.59
CA GLY A 135 9.65 7.50 -15.14
C GLY A 135 10.45 6.89 -16.29
N VAL A 136 9.80 6.08 -17.13
CA VAL A 136 10.39 5.49 -18.35
C VAL A 136 10.94 6.56 -19.30
N ILE A 137 10.16 7.61 -19.58
CA ILE A 137 10.60 8.69 -20.49
C ILE A 137 11.83 9.40 -19.92
N LEU A 138 11.84 9.73 -18.63
CA LEU A 138 12.95 10.46 -17.99
C LEU A 138 14.23 9.63 -17.91
N VAL A 139 14.16 8.33 -17.56
CA VAL A 139 15.35 7.47 -17.47
C VAL A 139 15.95 7.14 -18.84
N LEU A 140 15.13 7.06 -19.89
CA LEU A 140 15.62 6.92 -21.26
C LEU A 140 16.23 8.22 -21.79
N ALA A 141 15.66 9.38 -21.45
CA ALA A 141 16.16 10.69 -21.88
C ALA A 141 17.45 11.14 -21.15
N ILE A 142 17.54 10.90 -19.83
CA ILE A 142 18.71 11.27 -19.01
C ILE A 142 19.81 10.20 -19.08
N HIS A 143 19.43 8.93 -19.30
CA HIS A 143 20.32 7.78 -19.39
C HIS A 143 21.35 7.67 -18.23
N PRO A 144 20.92 7.63 -16.96
CA PRO A 144 21.81 7.68 -15.80
C PRO A 144 22.75 6.48 -15.66
N GLY A 145 22.40 5.30 -16.20
CA GLY A 145 23.27 4.13 -16.21
C GLY A 145 24.32 4.20 -17.33
N ASN A 146 25.55 3.71 -17.09
CA ASN A 146 26.58 3.65 -18.13
C ASN A 146 27.40 2.34 -18.01
N PRO A 147 27.39 1.47 -19.03
CA PRO A 147 27.99 0.14 -18.95
C PRO A 147 29.52 0.15 -18.96
N LYS A 148 30.16 1.23 -19.45
CA LYS A 148 31.63 1.33 -19.49
C LYS A 148 32.27 1.32 -18.10
N LEU A 149 31.49 1.53 -17.05
CA LEU A 149 31.96 1.60 -15.66
C LEU A 149 31.66 0.32 -14.84
N LYS A 150 30.86 -0.64 -15.36
CA LYS A 150 30.58 -1.90 -14.64
C LYS A 150 31.77 -2.87 -14.58
N LYS A 151 32.82 -2.66 -15.41
CA LYS A 151 34.06 -3.49 -15.39
C LYS A 151 34.73 -3.60 -14.00
N GLN A 152 34.43 -2.71 -13.06
CA GLN A 152 35.00 -2.69 -11.71
C GLN A 152 34.08 -3.28 -10.61
N LEU A 153 32.78 -3.45 -10.89
CA LEU A 153 31.77 -3.99 -9.94
C LEU A 153 31.59 -5.51 -10.02
N GLY A 154 32.20 -6.16 -11.01
CA GLY A 154 32.10 -7.60 -11.26
C GLY A 154 31.08 -7.95 -12.35
N GLN A 155 31.34 -9.07 -13.04
CA GLN A 155 30.39 -9.61 -14.01
C GLN A 155 29.23 -10.28 -13.25
N GLY A 156 28.10 -9.57 -13.13
CA GLY A 156 26.84 -10.21 -12.81
C GLY A 156 26.56 -11.31 -13.85
N LYS A 157 26.11 -12.49 -13.41
CA LYS A 157 25.75 -13.56 -14.34
C LYS A 157 24.72 -13.02 -15.34
N LYS A 158 25.03 -13.11 -16.64
CA LYS A 158 24.02 -12.97 -17.69
C LYS A 158 22.94 -14.01 -17.37
N ASN A 159 21.71 -13.58 -17.13
CA ASN A 159 20.58 -14.48 -17.27
C ASN A 159 20.53 -14.92 -18.75
N ASP A 160 20.01 -16.12 -19.01
CA ASP A 160 19.81 -16.59 -20.38
C ASP A 160 18.93 -15.58 -21.15
N GLU A 161 19.06 -15.57 -22.49
CA GLU A 161 18.29 -14.67 -23.35
C GLU A 161 16.79 -15.04 -23.30
N VAL A 162 16.07 -14.42 -22.36
CA VAL A 162 14.62 -14.50 -22.22
C VAL A 162 14.00 -13.65 -23.31
N SER A 163 13.14 -14.24 -24.14
CA SER A 163 12.40 -13.46 -25.15
C SER A 163 11.39 -12.56 -24.44
N SER A 164 11.20 -11.34 -24.94
CA SER A 164 10.23 -10.37 -24.43
C SER A 164 8.79 -10.93 -24.42
N LEU A 165 8.47 -11.85 -25.32
CA LEU A 165 7.23 -12.63 -25.30
C LEU A 165 7.18 -13.62 -24.12
N ASP A 166 8.29 -14.32 -23.83
CA ASP A 166 8.35 -15.26 -22.69
C ASP A 166 8.18 -14.50 -21.37
N ALA A 167 8.82 -13.34 -21.23
CA ALA A 167 8.67 -12.42 -20.09
C ALA A 167 7.22 -11.96 -19.88
N PHE A 168 6.53 -11.57 -20.95
CA PHE A 168 5.11 -11.20 -20.89
C PHE A 168 4.19 -12.39 -20.58
N LEU A 169 4.48 -13.57 -21.11
CA LEU A 169 3.73 -14.80 -20.79
C LEU A 169 3.97 -15.26 -19.35
N ASP A 170 5.20 -15.14 -18.84
CA ASP A 170 5.55 -15.39 -17.45
C ASP A 170 4.86 -14.40 -16.51
N LEU A 171 4.66 -13.14 -16.93
CA LEU A 171 3.86 -12.18 -16.17
C LEU A 171 2.42 -12.67 -15.97
N ILE A 172 1.78 -13.14 -17.04
CA ILE A 172 0.40 -13.67 -16.99
C ILE A 172 0.35 -14.98 -16.17
N ARG A 173 1.32 -15.88 -16.33
CA ARG A 173 1.41 -17.12 -15.54
C ARG A 173 1.56 -16.83 -14.05
N ASN A 174 2.40 -15.86 -13.68
CA ASN A 174 2.60 -15.49 -12.28
C ASN A 174 1.40 -14.73 -11.70
N LEU A 175 0.60 -14.02 -12.50
CA LEU A 175 -0.66 -13.41 -12.05
C LEU A 175 -1.70 -14.46 -11.60
N PHE A 176 -1.66 -15.67 -12.15
CA PHE A 176 -2.55 -16.78 -11.82
C PHE A 176 -1.74 -18.00 -11.31
N PRO A 177 -1.21 -17.96 -10.07
CA PRO A 177 -0.40 -19.05 -9.54
C PRO A 177 -1.20 -20.34 -9.37
N GLU A 178 -0.58 -21.47 -9.69
CA GLU A 178 -1.19 -22.82 -9.52
C GLU A 178 -1.47 -23.17 -8.05
N ASN A 179 -0.71 -22.59 -7.12
CA ASN A 179 -0.85 -22.82 -5.69
C ASN A 179 -0.48 -21.55 -4.90
N LEU A 180 -1.38 -21.11 -4.01
CA LEU A 180 -1.22 -19.88 -3.24
C LEU A 180 -0.12 -19.97 -2.17
N VAL A 181 0.08 -21.14 -1.56
CA VAL A 181 1.12 -21.37 -0.55
C VAL A 181 2.51 -21.41 -1.21
N GLN A 182 2.61 -22.03 -2.39
CA GLN A 182 3.82 -22.03 -3.21
C GLN A 182 4.17 -20.62 -3.69
N ALA A 183 3.18 -19.81 -4.08
CA ALA A 183 3.37 -18.42 -4.45
C ALA A 183 4.01 -17.55 -3.34
N CYS A 184 3.90 -17.94 -2.06
CA CYS A 184 4.58 -17.26 -0.96
C CYS A 184 6.11 -17.38 -1.02
N PHE A 185 6.68 -18.36 -1.73
CA PHE A 185 8.14 -18.60 -1.76
C PHE A 185 8.73 -18.97 -3.14
N GLN A 186 7.91 -19.22 -4.16
CA GLN A 186 8.33 -19.54 -5.52
C GLN A 186 7.53 -18.78 -6.59
N GLN A 187 8.18 -18.56 -7.74
CA GLN A 187 7.61 -17.96 -8.96
C GLN A 187 7.99 -18.79 -10.19
N ILE A 188 7.19 -18.74 -11.25
CA ILE A 188 7.45 -19.44 -12.52
C ILE A 188 8.31 -18.56 -13.41
N GLN A 189 9.35 -19.11 -14.03
CA GLN A 189 10.06 -18.45 -15.12
C GLN A 189 10.36 -19.42 -16.27
N THR A 190 10.26 -18.91 -17.50
CA THR A 190 10.72 -19.60 -18.70
C THR A 190 12.25 -19.60 -18.73
N VAL A 191 12.84 -20.79 -18.75
CA VAL A 191 14.30 -20.99 -18.81
C VAL A 191 14.66 -21.67 -20.13
N THR A 192 15.69 -21.15 -20.77
CA THR A 192 16.16 -21.58 -22.09
C THR A 192 17.32 -22.56 -21.94
N LYS A 193 17.04 -23.87 -21.96
CA LYS A 193 18.08 -24.90 -21.83
C LYS A 193 18.61 -25.32 -23.20
N LYS A 194 19.94 -25.30 -23.35
CA LYS A 194 20.63 -25.91 -24.49
C LYS A 194 20.70 -27.41 -24.25
N VAL A 195 19.98 -28.18 -25.04
CA VAL A 195 19.97 -29.65 -24.97
C VAL A 195 20.78 -30.18 -26.14
N LEU A 196 21.76 -31.04 -25.85
CA LEU A 196 22.47 -31.80 -26.86
C LEU A 196 21.53 -32.88 -27.39
N VAL A 197 21.10 -32.75 -28.65
CA VAL A 197 20.28 -33.77 -29.31
C VAL A 197 21.21 -34.64 -30.16
N PRO A 198 21.21 -35.98 -29.98
CA PRO A 198 21.92 -36.87 -30.88
C PRO A 198 21.41 -36.66 -32.30
N LEU A 199 22.32 -36.64 -33.29
CA LEU A 199 21.93 -36.65 -34.69
C LEU A 199 21.02 -37.87 -34.97
N PRO A 200 20.05 -37.78 -35.91
CA PRO A 200 19.32 -38.95 -36.36
C PRO A 200 20.32 -40.00 -36.85
N VAL A 201 20.31 -41.18 -36.24
CA VAL A 201 21.06 -42.32 -36.74
C VAL A 201 20.32 -42.79 -37.99
N GLU A 202 20.88 -42.50 -39.17
CA GLU A 202 20.48 -43.23 -40.37
C GLU A 202 20.81 -44.71 -40.14
N GLU A 203 19.81 -45.59 -40.23
CA GLU A 203 20.03 -47.03 -40.11
C GLU A 203 20.99 -47.46 -41.24
N PRO A 204 22.14 -48.08 -40.92
CA PRO A 204 23.15 -48.36 -41.93
C PRO A 204 22.66 -49.43 -42.92
N PRO A 205 22.77 -49.19 -44.24
CA PRO A 205 22.40 -50.19 -45.23
C PRO A 205 23.44 -51.31 -45.27
N ASN A 206 23.03 -52.49 -44.77
CA ASN A 206 23.70 -53.79 -44.90
C ASN A 206 25.00 -54.02 -44.10
N VAL A 207 25.20 -55.30 -43.78
CA VAL A 207 26.15 -55.81 -42.76
C VAL A 207 27.62 -55.72 -43.19
N THR A 208 27.93 -55.28 -44.42
CA THR A 208 29.29 -55.26 -44.95
C THR A 208 30.08 -54.01 -44.52
N ASP A 209 29.41 -52.86 -44.37
CA ASP A 209 30.10 -51.58 -44.10
C ASP A 209 30.41 -51.35 -42.61
N SER A 210 29.71 -52.03 -41.69
CA SER A 210 29.99 -51.97 -40.24
C SER A 210 31.40 -52.43 -39.88
N ALA A 211 32.03 -53.29 -40.69
CA ALA A 211 33.40 -53.73 -40.49
C ALA A 211 34.45 -52.66 -40.85
N LEU A 212 34.15 -51.77 -41.81
CA LEU A 212 35.01 -50.61 -42.11
C LEU A 212 34.80 -49.47 -41.10
N ALA A 213 33.58 -49.26 -40.61
CA ALA A 213 33.27 -48.23 -39.62
C ALA A 213 34.08 -48.41 -38.31
N MET A 214 34.29 -49.66 -37.88
CA MET A 214 35.06 -50.01 -36.68
C MET A 214 36.57 -49.68 -36.75
N VAL A 215 37.09 -49.30 -37.93
CA VAL A 215 38.54 -49.01 -38.14
C VAL A 215 38.82 -47.50 -38.13
N ASN A 216 37.80 -46.64 -38.17
CA ASN A 216 37.96 -45.18 -38.35
C ASN A 216 37.34 -44.35 -37.22
N GLU A 217 37.26 -44.88 -36.00
CA GLU A 217 36.86 -44.10 -34.82
C GLU A 217 37.95 -43.09 -34.42
N THR A 218 37.79 -41.82 -34.83
CA THR A 218 38.58 -40.72 -34.24
C THR A 218 37.82 -39.38 -34.17
N ALA A 219 36.49 -39.40 -34.20
CA ALA A 219 35.66 -38.24 -33.91
C ALA A 219 34.41 -38.65 -33.12
N PRO A 220 34.14 -38.08 -31.93
CA PRO A 220 32.82 -38.20 -31.31
C PRO A 220 31.78 -37.49 -32.19
N PRO A 221 30.52 -37.96 -32.22
CA PRO A 221 29.49 -37.37 -33.07
C PRO A 221 29.26 -35.89 -32.72
N GLU A 222 29.21 -35.03 -33.73
CA GLU A 222 28.94 -33.60 -33.57
C GLU A 222 27.50 -33.39 -33.09
N ALA A 223 27.32 -33.33 -31.77
CA ALA A 223 26.02 -33.19 -31.14
C ALA A 223 25.41 -31.81 -31.45
N GLN A 224 24.25 -31.80 -32.12
CA GLN A 224 23.56 -30.56 -32.46
C GLN A 224 22.96 -29.94 -31.18
N MET A 225 23.35 -28.71 -30.86
CA MET A 225 22.76 -27.97 -29.73
C MET A 225 21.38 -27.45 -30.13
N VAL A 226 20.32 -28.09 -29.63
CA VAL A 226 18.95 -27.62 -29.81
C VAL A 226 18.55 -26.79 -28.58
N ILE A 227 18.03 -25.60 -28.83
CA ILE A 227 17.53 -24.71 -27.79
C ILE A 227 16.10 -25.14 -27.42
N LYS A 228 15.90 -25.66 -26.20
CA LYS A 228 14.58 -26.05 -25.69
C LYS A 228 14.17 -25.13 -24.54
N LYS A 229 13.03 -24.45 -24.70
CA LYS A 229 12.39 -23.69 -23.62
C LYS A 229 11.68 -24.64 -22.66
N GLY A 230 11.78 -24.38 -21.37
CA GLY A 230 11.03 -25.05 -20.32
C GLY A 230 10.55 -24.05 -19.27
N LEU A 231 9.53 -24.42 -18.50
CA LEU A 231 9.11 -23.67 -17.32
C LEU A 231 9.82 -24.25 -16.10
N GLU A 232 10.40 -23.39 -15.26
CA GLU A 232 11.00 -23.79 -13.99
C GLU A 232 10.51 -22.89 -12.86
N PHE A 233 10.33 -23.48 -11.68
CA PHE A 233 10.13 -22.70 -10.45
C PHE A 233 11.47 -22.14 -9.99
N LYS A 234 11.50 -20.85 -9.71
CA LYS A 234 12.61 -20.17 -9.06
C LYS A 234 12.19 -19.68 -7.69
N ASP A 235 13.11 -19.80 -6.73
CA ASP A 235 12.88 -19.31 -5.38
C ASP A 235 12.75 -17.78 -5.36
N GLY A 236 11.75 -17.31 -4.62
CA GLY A 236 11.31 -15.92 -4.59
C GLY A 236 9.79 -15.84 -4.55
N MET A 237 9.26 -15.04 -3.62
CA MET A 237 7.81 -14.83 -3.47
C MET A 237 7.20 -14.25 -4.76
N ASN A 238 6.20 -14.94 -5.32
CA ASN A 238 5.38 -14.44 -6.40
C ASN A 238 4.36 -13.42 -5.86
N VAL A 239 4.85 -12.20 -5.64
CA VAL A 239 4.04 -11.09 -5.14
C VAL A 239 2.87 -10.77 -6.08
N LEU A 240 3.07 -10.89 -7.40
CA LEU A 240 2.03 -10.60 -8.40
C LEU A 240 0.81 -11.50 -8.27
N GLY A 241 1.02 -12.81 -8.13
CA GLY A 241 -0.05 -13.79 -7.97
C GLY A 241 -0.80 -13.62 -6.66
N LEU A 242 -0.08 -13.27 -5.58
CA LEU A 242 -0.68 -12.93 -4.30
C LEU A 242 -1.56 -11.68 -4.42
N ILE A 243 -1.06 -10.60 -5.05
CA ILE A 243 -1.85 -9.38 -5.30
C ILE A 243 -3.10 -9.71 -6.13
N GLY A 244 -2.95 -10.38 -7.28
CA GLY A 244 -4.06 -10.71 -8.17
C GLY A 244 -5.15 -11.54 -7.47
N PHE A 245 -4.74 -12.57 -6.72
CA PHE A 245 -5.66 -13.40 -5.93
C PHE A 245 -6.35 -12.59 -4.81
N PHE A 246 -5.60 -11.85 -4.00
CA PHE A 246 -6.16 -11.16 -2.84
C PHE A 246 -6.97 -9.90 -3.21
N ILE A 247 -6.73 -9.30 -4.39
CA ILE A 247 -7.64 -8.32 -4.99
C ILE A 247 -9.00 -8.96 -5.28
N ALA A 248 -9.02 -10.09 -5.99
CA ALA A 248 -10.26 -10.80 -6.31
C ALA A 248 -10.98 -11.29 -5.04
N PHE A 249 -10.23 -11.77 -4.04
CA PHE A 249 -10.74 -12.21 -2.75
C PHE A 249 -11.38 -11.06 -1.96
N GLY A 250 -10.70 -9.92 -1.82
CA GLY A 250 -11.23 -8.74 -1.11
C GLY A 250 -12.51 -8.21 -1.75
N ILE A 251 -12.56 -8.13 -3.09
CA ILE A 251 -13.76 -7.74 -3.84
C ILE A 251 -14.90 -8.76 -3.68
N ALA A 252 -14.59 -10.07 -3.63
CA ALA A 252 -15.58 -11.10 -3.39
C ALA A 252 -16.18 -10.99 -1.99
N MET A 253 -15.35 -10.80 -0.95
CA MET A 253 -15.82 -10.58 0.42
C MET A 253 -16.70 -9.32 0.54
N GLY A 254 -16.29 -8.21 -0.08
CA GLY A 254 -17.09 -6.97 -0.07
C GLY A 254 -18.50 -7.15 -0.68
N LYS A 255 -18.67 -8.10 -1.61
CA LYS A 255 -19.98 -8.47 -2.18
C LYS A 255 -20.82 -9.41 -1.30
N MET A 256 -20.22 -10.10 -0.33
CA MET A 256 -20.92 -11.01 0.59
C MET A 256 -21.57 -10.28 1.79
N GLY A 257 -21.27 -8.99 2.00
CA GLY A 257 -21.87 -8.20 3.06
C GLY A 257 -21.62 -8.78 4.46
N GLU A 258 -22.67 -8.91 5.26
CA GLU A 258 -22.57 -9.36 6.66
C GLU A 258 -21.93 -10.75 6.83
N GLN A 259 -22.11 -11.66 5.87
CA GLN A 259 -21.51 -13.00 5.93
C GLN A 259 -19.98 -12.97 5.95
N ALA A 260 -19.36 -11.94 5.34
CA ALA A 260 -17.91 -11.77 5.36
C ALA A 260 -17.40 -10.96 6.55
N LYS A 261 -18.26 -10.36 7.38
CA LYS A 261 -17.88 -9.41 8.43
C LYS A 261 -16.81 -9.96 9.39
N MET A 262 -16.98 -11.20 9.86
CA MET A 262 -15.98 -11.85 10.74
C MET A 262 -14.61 -12.01 10.07
N MET A 263 -14.57 -12.27 8.76
CA MET A 263 -13.32 -12.39 8.00
C MET A 263 -12.68 -11.01 7.73
N VAL A 264 -13.50 -10.00 7.43
CA VAL A 264 -13.05 -8.59 7.33
C VAL A 264 -12.42 -8.13 8.64
N ASP A 265 -13.09 -8.35 9.77
CA ASP A 265 -12.60 -7.97 11.09
C ASP A 265 -11.31 -8.71 11.48
N PHE A 266 -11.17 -9.99 11.10
CA PHE A 266 -9.91 -10.73 11.24
C PHE A 266 -8.75 -10.07 10.47
N PHE A 267 -8.95 -9.73 9.19
CA PHE A 267 -7.90 -9.09 8.38
C PHE A 267 -7.59 -7.66 8.83
N ASN A 268 -8.59 -6.90 9.31
CA ASN A 268 -8.40 -5.60 9.96
C ASN A 268 -7.46 -5.71 11.17
N ILE A 269 -7.74 -6.67 12.08
CA ILE A 269 -6.93 -6.91 13.28
C ILE A 269 -5.52 -7.38 12.90
N LEU A 270 -5.39 -8.25 11.88
CA LEU A 270 -4.10 -8.69 11.38
C LEU A 270 -3.25 -7.52 10.84
N ASN A 271 -3.85 -6.62 10.06
CA ASN A 271 -3.18 -5.42 9.55
C ASN A 271 -2.66 -4.54 10.70
N GLU A 272 -3.49 -4.27 11.71
CA GLU A 272 -3.10 -3.51 12.91
C GLU A 272 -1.97 -4.16 13.71
N ILE A 273 -1.97 -5.49 13.84
CA ILE A 273 -0.88 -6.24 14.48
C ILE A 273 0.41 -6.08 13.67
N VAL A 274 0.36 -6.26 12.35
CA VAL A 274 1.52 -6.14 11.47
C VAL A 274 2.08 -4.71 11.50
N MET A 275 1.24 -3.67 11.49
CA MET A 275 1.69 -2.28 11.60
C MET A 275 2.39 -1.97 12.93
N LYS A 276 2.03 -2.65 14.03
CA LYS A 276 2.79 -2.58 15.29
C LYS A 276 4.17 -3.25 15.17
N LEU A 277 4.28 -4.38 14.45
CA LEU A 277 5.57 -5.00 14.14
C LEU A 277 6.45 -4.08 13.28
N VAL A 278 5.88 -3.45 12.24
CA VAL A 278 6.57 -2.44 11.41
C VAL A 278 7.13 -1.33 12.29
N THR A 279 6.32 -0.79 13.21
CA THR A 279 6.74 0.30 14.11
C THR A 279 7.96 -0.10 14.95
N MET A 280 8.01 -1.33 15.48
CA MET A 280 9.16 -1.82 16.24
C MET A 280 10.41 -1.97 15.37
N ILE A 281 10.29 -2.47 14.13
CA ILE A 281 11.39 -2.57 13.18
C ILE A 281 11.89 -1.18 12.74
N MET A 282 11.00 -0.20 12.63
CA MET A 282 11.39 1.17 12.33
C MET A 282 12.30 1.78 13.41
N TRP A 283 12.11 1.47 14.69
CA TRP A 283 13.04 1.89 15.75
C TRP A 283 14.44 1.25 15.64
N TYR A 284 14.57 0.08 15.01
CA TYR A 284 15.87 -0.51 14.66
C TYR A 284 16.50 0.12 13.41
N SER A 285 15.69 0.71 12.53
CA SER A 285 16.15 1.21 11.23
C SER A 285 17.32 2.22 11.28
N PRO A 286 17.47 3.14 12.25
CA PRO A 286 18.62 4.06 12.31
C PRO A 286 19.97 3.32 12.37
N LEU A 287 20.03 2.24 13.15
CA LEU A 287 21.24 1.41 13.28
C LEU A 287 21.45 0.57 12.01
N GLY A 288 20.40 -0.12 11.54
CA GLY A 288 20.49 -0.95 10.34
C GLY A 288 20.90 -0.15 9.09
N ILE A 289 20.33 1.04 8.89
CA ILE A 289 20.66 1.95 7.78
C ILE A 289 22.10 2.46 7.89
N ALA A 290 22.56 2.85 9.09
CA ALA A 290 23.94 3.29 9.30
C ALA A 290 24.96 2.20 8.92
N CYS A 291 24.74 0.97 9.41
CA CYS A 291 25.56 -0.21 9.11
C CYS A 291 25.53 -0.58 7.62
N LEU A 292 24.34 -0.57 7.00
CA LEU A 292 24.17 -0.90 5.58
C LEU A 292 24.90 0.10 4.68
N ILE A 293 24.71 1.41 4.91
CA ILE A 293 25.37 2.47 4.14
C ILE A 293 26.89 2.39 4.32
N CYS A 294 27.37 2.21 5.56
CA CYS A 294 28.80 2.05 5.85
C CYS A 294 29.41 0.88 5.07
N GLY A 295 28.84 -0.33 5.22
CA GLY A 295 29.34 -1.54 4.55
C GLY A 295 29.30 -1.44 3.02
N LYS A 296 28.26 -0.84 2.44
CA LYS A 296 28.16 -0.64 0.98
C LYS A 296 29.17 0.37 0.45
N ILE A 297 29.43 1.47 1.17
CA ILE A 297 30.44 2.47 0.78
C ILE A 297 31.86 1.89 0.79
N ILE A 298 32.16 0.99 1.74
CA ILE A 298 33.46 0.29 1.80
C ILE A 298 33.58 -0.74 0.66
N ALA A 299 32.50 -1.48 0.35
CA ALA A 299 32.50 -2.51 -0.70
C ALA A 299 32.66 -1.97 -2.14
N ILE A 300 32.31 -0.69 -2.39
CA ILE A 300 32.45 -0.05 -3.69
C ILE A 300 33.92 0.21 -4.00
N LYS A 301 34.49 -0.34 -5.08
CA LYS A 301 35.91 -0.13 -5.43
C LYS A 301 36.22 1.29 -5.93
N ASP A 302 35.28 1.93 -6.63
CA ASP A 302 35.47 3.25 -7.25
C ASP A 302 34.34 4.21 -6.85
N LEU A 303 34.59 5.03 -5.81
CA LEU A 303 33.56 5.89 -5.20
C LEU A 303 33.05 6.95 -6.16
N GLU A 304 33.94 7.65 -6.89
CA GLU A 304 33.57 8.73 -7.82
C GLU A 304 32.62 8.21 -8.91
N VAL A 305 32.94 7.05 -9.48
CA VAL A 305 32.20 6.35 -10.51
C VAL A 305 30.79 6.00 -10.05
N VAL A 306 30.67 5.32 -8.91
CA VAL A 306 29.39 4.84 -8.39
C VAL A 306 28.57 6.00 -7.81
N ALA A 307 29.19 6.98 -7.15
CA ALA A 307 28.53 8.18 -6.68
C ALA A 307 27.99 9.03 -7.84
N ARG A 308 28.69 9.12 -8.98
CA ARG A 308 28.18 9.81 -10.17
C ARG A 308 26.98 9.08 -10.78
N GLN A 309 27.02 7.75 -10.88
CA GLN A 309 25.90 6.97 -11.42
C GLN A 309 24.67 6.99 -10.49
N LEU A 310 24.86 6.71 -9.20
CA LEU A 310 23.78 6.77 -8.21
C LEU A 310 23.26 8.20 -8.04
N GLY A 311 24.12 9.22 -8.13
CA GLY A 311 23.72 10.62 -8.11
C GLY A 311 22.83 10.99 -9.30
N MET A 312 23.20 10.61 -10.53
CA MET A 312 22.36 10.83 -11.72
C MET A 312 21.05 10.05 -11.65
N TYR A 313 21.05 8.83 -11.12
CA TYR A 313 19.85 8.07 -10.83
C TYR A 313 18.94 8.79 -9.81
N MET A 314 19.49 9.25 -8.68
CA MET A 314 18.74 10.03 -7.68
C MET A 314 18.14 11.30 -8.28
N VAL A 315 18.91 12.05 -9.07
CA VAL A 315 18.42 13.26 -9.76
C VAL A 315 17.28 12.90 -10.72
N THR A 316 17.39 11.80 -11.48
CA THR A 316 16.32 11.32 -12.38
C THR A 316 15.03 11.03 -11.62
N VAL A 317 15.10 10.29 -10.51
CA VAL A 317 13.94 9.98 -9.65
C VAL A 317 13.36 11.25 -9.03
N ILE A 318 14.19 12.11 -8.44
CA ILE A 318 13.74 13.35 -7.77
C ILE A 318 13.06 14.28 -8.78
N VAL A 319 13.64 14.47 -9.96
CA VAL A 319 13.04 15.28 -11.04
C VAL A 319 11.69 14.68 -11.48
N GLY A 320 11.60 13.36 -11.66
CA GLY A 320 10.34 12.71 -11.99
C GLY A 320 9.26 12.87 -10.92
N LEU A 321 9.61 12.68 -9.64
CA LEU A 321 8.70 12.90 -8.51
C LEU A 321 8.24 14.37 -8.40
N VAL A 322 9.13 15.33 -8.66
CA VAL A 322 8.80 16.77 -8.67
C VAL A 322 7.90 17.13 -9.87
N ILE A 323 8.15 16.58 -11.06
CA ILE A 323 7.27 16.79 -12.22
C ILE A 323 5.89 16.17 -11.97
N HIS A 324 5.83 14.94 -11.45
CA HIS A 324 4.55 14.27 -11.18
C HIS A 324 3.75 14.98 -10.07
N GLY A 325 4.34 15.14 -8.89
CA GLY A 325 3.68 15.72 -7.72
C GLY A 325 3.49 17.23 -7.77
N GLY A 326 4.39 17.96 -8.44
CA GLY A 326 4.39 19.42 -8.51
C GLY A 326 3.76 20.00 -9.77
N ILE A 327 3.63 19.23 -10.85
CA ILE A 327 3.05 19.69 -12.13
C ILE A 327 1.87 18.81 -12.54
N PHE A 328 2.05 17.50 -12.68
CA PHE A 328 1.03 16.63 -13.27
C PHE A 328 -0.23 16.50 -12.39
N LEU A 329 -0.07 16.14 -11.11
CA LEU A 329 -1.21 16.02 -10.19
C LEU A 329 -1.95 17.36 -9.95
N PRO A 330 -1.26 18.50 -9.72
CA PRO A 330 -1.89 19.83 -9.69
C PRO A 330 -2.64 20.20 -10.98
N LEU A 331 -2.07 19.89 -12.15
CA LEU A 331 -2.71 20.16 -13.45
C LEU A 331 -3.97 19.32 -13.63
N LEU A 332 -3.92 18.02 -13.31
CA LEU A 332 -5.06 17.11 -13.37
C LEU A 332 -6.20 17.59 -12.45
N TYR A 333 -5.87 17.98 -11.21
CA TYR A 333 -6.82 18.61 -10.28
C TYR A 333 -7.45 19.88 -10.85
N PHE A 334 -6.65 20.78 -11.42
CA PHE A 334 -7.13 22.03 -12.02
C PHE A 334 -8.06 21.78 -13.23
N VAL A 335 -7.68 20.88 -14.13
CA VAL A 335 -8.47 20.57 -15.34
C VAL A 335 -9.85 20.02 -14.99
N ILE A 336 -9.93 19.11 -14.01
CA ILE A 336 -11.18 18.47 -13.60
C ILE A 336 -12.02 19.40 -12.71
N THR A 337 -11.44 19.95 -11.64
CA THR A 337 -12.22 20.69 -10.62
C THR A 337 -12.39 22.18 -10.92
N ARG A 338 -11.59 22.73 -11.84
CA ARG A 338 -11.47 24.17 -12.14
C ARG A 338 -11.14 25.05 -10.92
N LYS A 339 -10.58 24.46 -9.86
CA LYS A 339 -10.12 25.16 -8.64
C LYS A 339 -8.59 25.25 -8.58
N SER A 340 -8.07 26.24 -7.86
CA SER A 340 -6.63 26.46 -7.68
C SER A 340 -5.96 25.30 -6.90
N PRO A 341 -5.05 24.53 -7.52
CA PRO A 341 -4.40 23.41 -6.85
C PRO A 341 -3.41 23.88 -5.75
N PHE A 342 -2.85 25.09 -5.86
CA PHE A 342 -1.95 25.65 -4.86
C PHE A 342 -2.64 25.91 -3.51
N SER A 343 -3.90 26.35 -3.53
CA SER A 343 -4.72 26.51 -2.32
C SER A 343 -5.01 25.15 -1.67
N PHE A 344 -5.20 24.11 -2.49
CA PHE A 344 -5.36 22.73 -2.02
C PHE A 344 -4.09 22.20 -1.38
N LEU A 345 -2.93 22.37 -2.03
CA LEU A 345 -1.61 22.02 -1.50
C LEU A 345 -1.31 22.71 -0.16
N ALA A 346 -1.67 24.00 -0.02
CA ALA A 346 -1.52 24.72 1.24
C ALA A 346 -2.36 24.08 2.37
N GLY A 347 -3.58 23.61 2.07
CA GLY A 347 -4.44 22.91 3.04
C GLY A 347 -3.89 21.56 3.53
N ILE A 348 -3.17 20.82 2.68
CA ILE A 348 -2.54 19.53 3.01
C ILE A 348 -1.06 19.60 3.41
N PHE A 349 -0.48 20.80 3.50
CA PHE A 349 0.95 21.00 3.73
C PHE A 349 1.51 20.25 4.96
N GLN A 350 0.72 20.15 6.05
CA GLN A 350 1.10 19.39 7.24
C GLN A 350 1.18 17.88 6.97
N ALA A 351 0.26 17.31 6.18
CA ALA A 351 0.31 15.90 5.79
C ALA A 351 1.52 15.62 4.89
N TRP A 352 1.82 16.50 3.93
CA TRP A 352 2.99 16.39 3.04
C TRP A 352 4.32 16.39 3.83
N ILE A 353 4.53 17.35 4.74
CA ILE A 353 5.72 17.36 5.61
C ILE A 353 5.78 16.12 6.50
N THR A 354 4.64 15.69 7.04
CA THR A 354 4.58 14.47 7.87
C THR A 354 5.01 13.26 7.03
N ALA A 355 4.58 13.13 5.78
CA ALA A 355 4.90 11.99 4.92
C ALA A 355 6.37 11.94 4.52
N LEU A 356 6.95 13.10 4.21
CA LEU A 356 8.39 13.26 4.02
C LEU A 356 9.19 12.84 5.28
N GLY A 357 8.66 13.16 6.46
CA GLY A 357 9.26 12.83 7.76
C GLY A 357 9.09 11.37 8.20
N THR A 358 7.95 10.73 7.94
CA THR A 358 7.67 9.35 8.37
C THR A 358 8.13 8.30 7.36
N ALA A 359 8.15 8.62 6.06
CA ALA A 359 8.27 7.67 4.95
C ALA A 359 7.14 6.59 4.92
N SER A 360 5.99 6.86 5.55
CA SER A 360 4.84 5.94 5.55
C SER A 360 3.53 6.66 5.28
N SER A 361 2.85 6.29 4.19
CA SER A 361 1.53 6.83 3.84
C SER A 361 0.49 6.46 4.90
N ALA A 362 0.47 5.19 5.34
CA ALA A 362 -0.40 4.73 6.42
C ALA A 362 -0.13 5.48 7.74
N GLY A 363 1.15 5.69 8.10
CA GLY A 363 1.54 6.47 9.27
C GLY A 363 1.13 7.95 9.22
N THR A 364 0.84 8.50 8.03
CA THR A 364 0.35 9.88 7.87
C THR A 364 -1.16 10.02 7.79
N LEU A 365 -1.86 8.91 7.57
CA LEU A 365 -3.29 8.89 7.25
C LEU A 365 -4.15 9.72 8.23
N PRO A 366 -3.93 9.71 9.57
CA PRO A 366 -4.70 10.57 10.49
C PRO A 366 -4.48 12.08 10.29
N VAL A 367 -3.27 12.50 9.89
CA VAL A 367 -2.96 13.91 9.58
C VAL A 367 -3.58 14.30 8.24
N THR A 368 -3.54 13.39 7.26
CA THR A 368 -4.17 13.56 5.94
C THR A 368 -5.69 13.72 6.06
N PHE A 369 -6.35 12.86 6.86
CA PHE A 369 -7.76 12.99 7.24
C PHE A 369 -8.08 14.39 7.77
N ARG A 370 -7.33 14.82 8.78
CA ARG A 370 -7.54 16.12 9.42
C ARG A 370 -7.39 17.27 8.43
N CYS A 371 -6.36 17.25 7.59
CA CYS A 371 -6.14 18.30 6.60
C CYS A 371 -7.28 18.40 5.56
N LEU A 372 -7.82 17.25 5.13
CA LEU A 372 -8.86 17.21 4.11
C LEU A 372 -10.25 17.54 4.68
N GLU A 373 -10.57 17.06 5.88
CA GLU A 373 -11.85 17.32 6.55
C GLU A 373 -11.93 18.72 7.18
N GLU A 374 -10.90 19.16 7.93
CA GLU A 374 -10.93 20.44 8.66
C GLU A 374 -10.45 21.62 7.80
N ASN A 375 -9.32 21.52 7.11
CA ASN A 375 -8.74 22.67 6.38
C ASN A 375 -9.40 22.87 5.00
N LEU A 376 -9.85 21.80 4.36
CA LEU A 376 -10.35 21.81 2.97
C LEU A 376 -11.86 21.48 2.85
N GLY A 377 -12.51 21.09 3.94
CA GLY A 377 -13.97 20.87 3.99
C GLY A 377 -14.47 19.73 3.09
N ILE A 378 -13.64 18.71 2.85
CA ILE A 378 -14.04 17.53 2.06
C ILE A 378 -14.94 16.64 2.90
N ASP A 379 -16.01 16.12 2.28
CA ASP A 379 -16.99 15.26 2.94
C ASP A 379 -16.35 13.98 3.52
N LYS A 380 -16.69 13.67 4.77
CA LYS A 380 -16.13 12.55 5.53
C LYS A 380 -16.40 11.18 4.90
N ARG A 381 -17.51 11.04 4.15
CA ARG A 381 -17.85 9.83 3.41
C ARG A 381 -16.85 9.58 2.28
N VAL A 382 -16.33 10.66 1.67
CA VAL A 382 -15.30 10.57 0.63
C VAL A 382 -13.92 10.33 1.24
N THR A 383 -13.51 11.10 2.24
CA THR A 383 -12.17 10.93 2.85
C THR A 383 -11.99 9.52 3.43
N ARG A 384 -12.98 9.00 4.17
CA ARG A 384 -12.92 7.70 4.87
C ARG A 384 -12.92 6.50 3.93
N PHE A 385 -13.37 6.71 2.70
CA PHE A 385 -13.39 5.70 1.67
C PHE A 385 -12.14 5.80 0.77
N VAL A 386 -11.84 7.01 0.26
CA VAL A 386 -10.79 7.22 -0.72
C VAL A 386 -9.40 7.06 -0.10
N LEU A 387 -9.13 7.66 1.07
CA LEU A 387 -7.76 7.74 1.60
C LEU A 387 -7.17 6.39 2.06
N PRO A 388 -7.90 5.49 2.77
CA PRO A 388 -7.34 4.19 3.15
C PRO A 388 -7.05 3.29 1.92
N VAL A 389 -7.90 3.39 0.90
CA VAL A 389 -7.74 2.67 -0.37
C VAL A 389 -6.55 3.23 -1.15
N GLY A 390 -6.44 4.56 -1.26
CA GLY A 390 -5.32 5.24 -1.89
C GLY A 390 -3.98 4.93 -1.24
N ALA A 391 -3.91 4.98 0.09
CA ALA A 391 -2.68 4.68 0.83
C ALA A 391 -2.09 3.30 0.51
N THR A 392 -2.90 2.34 0.04
CA THR A 392 -2.47 1.00 -0.40
C THR A 392 -2.29 0.92 -1.93
N ILE A 393 -3.25 1.39 -2.72
CA ILE A 393 -3.30 1.17 -4.17
C ILE A 393 -2.55 2.25 -4.96
N ASN A 394 -2.65 3.52 -4.54
CA ASN A 394 -2.26 4.69 -5.31
C ASN A 394 -0.82 5.12 -5.04
N MET A 395 0.12 4.31 -5.51
CA MET A 395 1.54 4.48 -5.25
C MET A 395 2.32 5.06 -6.43
N ASP A 396 1.83 6.18 -6.99
CA ASP A 396 2.41 6.94 -8.09
C ASP A 396 3.95 7.04 -8.02
N GLY A 397 4.47 7.51 -6.88
CA GLY A 397 5.90 7.71 -6.65
C GLY A 397 6.70 6.41 -6.54
N THR A 398 6.06 5.32 -6.12
CA THR A 398 6.63 3.97 -6.14
C THR A 398 6.74 3.47 -7.58
N ALA A 399 5.67 3.55 -8.38
CA ALA A 399 5.68 3.13 -9.78
C ALA A 399 6.71 3.90 -10.62
N LEU A 400 6.82 5.22 -10.43
CA LEU A 400 7.81 6.06 -11.10
C LEU A 400 9.25 5.64 -10.73
N TYR A 401 9.54 5.52 -9.43
CA TYR A 401 10.83 5.04 -8.95
C TYR A 401 11.16 3.66 -9.52
N GLU A 402 10.18 2.77 -9.55
CA GLU A 402 10.34 1.38 -9.93
C GLU A 402 10.71 1.23 -11.40
N ALA A 403 10.00 1.94 -12.27
CA ALA A 403 10.33 2.02 -13.69
C ALA A 403 11.73 2.63 -13.93
N VAL A 404 12.08 3.71 -13.22
CA VAL A 404 13.40 4.37 -13.34
C VAL A 404 14.52 3.43 -12.88
N ALA A 405 14.38 2.75 -11.74
CA ALA A 405 15.46 1.88 -11.22
C ALA A 405 15.63 0.59 -12.03
N ALA A 406 14.56 -0.01 -12.54
CA ALA A 406 14.66 -1.18 -13.40
C ALA A 406 15.46 -0.88 -14.68
N ILE A 407 15.13 0.24 -15.36
CA ILE A 407 15.85 0.65 -16.57
C ILE A 407 17.27 1.14 -16.25
N PHE A 408 17.49 1.83 -15.12
CA PHE A 408 18.83 2.19 -14.66
C PHE A 408 19.72 0.95 -14.42
N ILE A 409 19.18 -0.11 -13.82
CA ILE A 409 19.90 -1.38 -13.65
C ILE A 409 20.21 -2.00 -15.02
N ALA A 410 19.27 -2.01 -15.97
CA ALA A 410 19.54 -2.49 -17.33
C ALA A 410 20.67 -1.70 -18.03
N GLN A 411 20.60 -0.36 -18.02
CA GLN A 411 21.62 0.55 -18.56
C GLN A 411 23.00 0.34 -17.90
N MET A 412 23.04 0.18 -16.57
CA MET A 412 24.29 -0.11 -15.83
C MET A 412 24.87 -1.48 -16.21
N ASN A 413 24.02 -2.46 -16.53
CA ASN A 413 24.42 -3.78 -16.99
C ASN A 413 24.86 -3.82 -18.46
N GLY A 414 24.54 -2.79 -19.25
CA GLY A 414 24.69 -2.85 -20.72
C GLY A 414 23.70 -3.83 -21.35
N ILE A 415 22.53 -3.97 -20.74
CA ILE A 415 21.39 -4.70 -21.29
C ILE A 415 20.49 -3.67 -21.96
N ASP A 416 20.49 -3.67 -23.28
CA ASP A 416 19.55 -2.87 -24.07
C ASP A 416 18.17 -3.52 -23.98
N LEU A 417 17.17 -2.77 -23.50
CA LEU A 417 15.79 -3.24 -23.39
C LEU A 417 15.03 -2.95 -24.68
N ASP A 418 14.31 -3.94 -25.21
CA ASP A 418 13.41 -3.72 -26.34
C ASP A 418 12.11 -2.99 -25.91
N GLY A 419 11.33 -2.53 -26.89
CA GLY A 419 10.08 -1.80 -26.62
C GLY A 419 9.03 -2.62 -25.85
N GLY A 420 9.00 -3.95 -26.03
CA GLY A 420 8.12 -4.85 -25.29
C GLY A 420 8.58 -5.06 -23.85
N GLN A 421 9.89 -5.13 -23.60
CA GLN A 421 10.47 -5.14 -22.26
C GLN A 421 10.21 -3.81 -21.54
N ILE A 422 10.31 -2.67 -22.22
CA ILE A 422 9.98 -1.35 -21.65
C ILE A 422 8.49 -1.26 -21.27
N VAL A 423 7.57 -1.75 -22.13
CA VAL A 423 6.15 -1.85 -21.79
C VAL A 423 5.92 -2.79 -20.61
N THR A 424 6.64 -3.91 -20.55
CA THR A 424 6.60 -4.86 -19.43
C THR A 424 7.09 -4.20 -18.14
N VAL A 425 8.18 -3.41 -18.15
CA VAL A 425 8.63 -2.61 -17.00
C VAL A 425 7.54 -1.64 -16.54
N SER A 426 6.91 -0.91 -17.46
CA SER A 426 5.89 0.09 -17.10
C SER A 426 4.63 -0.55 -16.49
N LEU A 427 4.18 -1.68 -17.05
CA LEU A 427 3.02 -2.41 -16.55
C LEU A 427 3.33 -3.13 -15.22
N THR A 428 4.49 -3.78 -15.11
CA THR A 428 4.92 -4.42 -13.86
C THR A 428 5.12 -3.43 -12.75
N ALA A 429 5.73 -2.26 -12.99
CA ALA A 429 5.84 -1.19 -11.99
C ALA A 429 4.48 -0.69 -11.51
N THR A 430 3.50 -0.54 -12.42
CA THR A 430 2.12 -0.15 -12.05
C THR A 430 1.45 -1.22 -11.16
N LEU A 431 1.63 -2.50 -11.47
CA LEU A 431 1.04 -3.60 -10.70
C LEU A 431 1.79 -3.85 -9.37
N ALA A 432 3.10 -3.68 -9.38
CA ALA A 432 3.97 -3.85 -8.22
C ALA A 432 3.74 -2.73 -7.20
N SER A 433 3.53 -1.49 -7.64
CA SER A 433 3.22 -0.36 -6.76
C SER A 433 1.88 -0.52 -6.04
N VAL A 434 0.86 -1.12 -6.68
CA VAL A 434 -0.45 -1.42 -6.04
C VAL A 434 -0.31 -2.46 -4.92
N GLY A 435 0.68 -3.34 -5.01
CA GLY A 435 1.01 -4.32 -3.96
C GLY A 435 2.17 -3.90 -3.06
N ALA A 436 2.75 -2.71 -3.26
CA ALA A 436 3.73 -2.19 -2.33
C ALA A 436 3.00 -1.80 -1.04
N ALA A 437 3.49 -2.28 0.09
CA ALA A 437 2.90 -1.92 1.37
C ALA A 437 3.19 -0.44 1.71
N SER A 438 2.28 0.23 2.42
CA SER A 438 2.30 1.66 2.77
C SER A 438 3.35 2.05 3.82
N ILE A 439 4.47 1.34 3.86
CA ILE A 439 5.52 1.37 4.87
C ILE A 439 6.87 1.74 4.26
N PRO A 440 7.85 2.19 5.06
CA PRO A 440 9.15 2.60 4.56
C PRO A 440 9.90 1.45 3.86
N SER A 441 10.65 1.78 2.81
CA SER A 441 11.45 0.87 1.98
C SER A 441 10.68 -0.25 1.26
N ALA A 442 9.34 -0.27 1.24
CA ALA A 442 8.58 -1.35 0.58
C ALA A 442 8.92 -1.50 -0.92
N GLY A 443 9.12 -0.36 -1.61
CA GLY A 443 9.46 -0.29 -3.04
C GLY A 443 10.74 -1.03 -3.44
N LEU A 444 11.69 -1.23 -2.51
CA LEU A 444 12.90 -2.01 -2.78
C LEU A 444 12.65 -3.51 -2.95
N VAL A 445 11.53 -4.03 -2.44
CA VAL A 445 11.23 -5.45 -2.50
C VAL A 445 10.26 -5.77 -3.63
N THR A 446 9.31 -4.89 -3.92
CA THR A 446 8.49 -4.95 -5.14
C THR A 446 9.32 -4.74 -6.41
N MET A 447 10.42 -3.98 -6.34
CA MET A 447 11.48 -3.95 -7.38
C MET A 447 11.95 -5.35 -7.83
N LEU A 448 12.01 -6.34 -6.92
CA LEU A 448 12.47 -7.69 -7.25
C LEU A 448 11.61 -8.34 -8.34
N LEU A 449 10.28 -8.15 -8.28
CA LEU A 449 9.31 -8.66 -9.24
C LEU A 449 9.56 -8.08 -10.65
N ILE A 450 9.89 -6.79 -10.73
CA ILE A 450 10.11 -6.10 -12.01
C ILE A 450 11.41 -6.60 -12.65
N LEU A 451 12.47 -6.74 -11.86
CA LEU A 451 13.72 -7.29 -12.36
C LEU A 451 13.57 -8.76 -12.78
N THR A 452 12.85 -9.60 -12.04
CA THR A 452 12.63 -11.00 -12.44
C THR A 452 11.74 -11.12 -13.67
N ALA A 453 10.67 -10.33 -13.77
CA ALA A 453 9.77 -10.31 -14.92
C ALA A 453 10.49 -9.92 -16.22
N VAL A 454 11.49 -9.03 -16.16
CA VAL A 454 12.24 -8.55 -17.34
C VAL A 454 13.57 -9.30 -17.52
N GLY A 455 13.90 -10.25 -16.64
CA GLY A 455 15.13 -11.06 -16.72
C GLY A 455 16.41 -10.33 -16.29
N LEU A 456 16.29 -9.23 -15.54
CA LEU A 456 17.42 -8.41 -15.09
C LEU A 456 18.10 -8.97 -13.81
N PRO A 457 19.39 -8.67 -13.57
CA PRO A 457 20.10 -9.16 -12.37
C PRO A 457 19.60 -8.53 -11.07
N THR A 458 19.07 -9.37 -10.17
CA THR A 458 18.45 -8.93 -8.90
C THR A 458 19.45 -8.54 -7.80
N GLN A 459 20.73 -8.91 -7.96
CA GLN A 459 21.81 -8.57 -7.02
C GLN A 459 22.10 -7.07 -6.98
N ASP A 460 21.85 -6.38 -8.09
CA ASP A 460 22.12 -4.95 -8.28
C ASP A 460 21.13 -4.05 -7.51
N ILE A 461 19.99 -4.57 -7.02
CA ILE A 461 19.08 -3.87 -6.07
C ILE A 461 19.87 -3.37 -4.86
N SER A 462 20.89 -4.11 -4.41
CA SER A 462 21.66 -3.77 -3.21
C SER A 462 22.45 -2.46 -3.30
N LEU A 463 22.61 -1.89 -4.51
CA LEU A 463 23.16 -0.55 -4.74
C LEU A 463 22.13 0.55 -4.46
N LEU A 464 20.85 0.30 -4.77
CA LEU A 464 19.76 1.26 -4.58
C LEU A 464 19.44 1.49 -3.10
N VAL A 465 19.62 0.47 -2.25
CA VAL A 465 19.34 0.54 -0.81
C VAL A 465 20.11 1.67 -0.11
N ALA A 466 21.32 1.98 -0.59
CA ALA A 466 22.14 3.06 -0.03
C ALA A 466 21.56 4.48 -0.25
N VAL A 467 20.69 4.65 -1.24
CA VAL A 467 20.04 5.93 -1.58
C VAL A 467 18.52 5.93 -1.32
N ASP A 468 17.91 4.75 -1.16
CA ASP A 468 16.46 4.60 -0.98
C ASP A 468 15.94 5.33 0.26
N TRP A 469 16.71 5.41 1.36
CA TRP A 469 16.30 6.11 2.59
C TRP A 469 15.84 7.57 2.37
N LEU A 470 16.32 8.23 1.30
CA LEU A 470 15.94 9.58 0.90
C LEU A 470 14.88 9.56 -0.20
N LEU A 471 15.05 8.70 -1.21
CA LEU A 471 14.10 8.61 -2.32
C LEU A 471 12.72 8.15 -1.83
N ASP A 472 12.67 7.19 -0.90
CA ASP A 472 11.46 6.68 -0.27
C ASP A 472 10.61 7.79 0.34
N ARG A 473 11.24 8.72 1.07
CA ARG A 473 10.58 9.89 1.67
C ARG A 473 9.90 10.76 0.64
N MET A 474 10.59 10.99 -0.48
CA MET A 474 10.02 11.73 -1.61
C MET A 474 8.86 10.94 -2.24
N ARG A 475 9.00 9.61 -2.45
CA ARG A 475 7.92 8.73 -2.96
C ARG A 475 6.68 8.83 -2.07
N THR A 476 6.81 8.58 -0.77
CA THR A 476 5.71 8.65 0.20
C THR A 476 5.03 10.03 0.15
N SER A 477 5.82 11.10 0.12
CA SER A 477 5.28 12.46 0.09
C SER A 477 4.45 12.74 -1.17
N VAL A 478 4.84 12.18 -2.32
CA VAL A 478 4.08 12.28 -3.57
C VAL A 478 2.84 11.39 -3.54
N ASN A 479 2.93 10.16 -3.02
CA ASN A 479 1.77 9.26 -2.89
C ASN A 479 0.66 9.91 -2.04
N VAL A 480 1.00 10.47 -0.87
CA VAL A 480 0.06 11.15 0.04
C VAL A 480 -0.55 12.41 -0.59
N VAL A 481 0.21 13.13 -1.42
CA VAL A 481 -0.32 14.26 -2.23
C VAL A 481 -1.26 13.77 -3.33
N GLY A 482 -0.94 12.66 -3.99
CA GLY A 482 -1.80 11.98 -4.98
C GLY A 482 -3.13 11.51 -4.39
N ASP A 483 -3.10 10.89 -3.22
CA ASP A 483 -4.29 10.47 -2.46
C ASP A 483 -5.17 11.66 -2.09
N SER A 484 -4.54 12.74 -1.63
CA SER A 484 -5.22 13.98 -1.25
C SER A 484 -5.91 14.63 -2.45
N PHE A 485 -5.20 14.78 -3.58
CA PHE A 485 -5.82 15.27 -4.82
C PHE A 485 -6.92 14.34 -5.33
N GLY A 486 -6.74 13.02 -5.20
CA GLY A 486 -7.74 12.01 -5.52
C GLY A 486 -9.03 12.21 -4.73
N ALA A 487 -8.94 12.35 -3.40
CA ALA A 487 -10.09 12.64 -2.54
C ALA A 487 -10.78 13.95 -2.95
N GLY A 488 -10.02 15.00 -3.30
CA GLY A 488 -10.57 16.27 -3.80
C GLY A 488 -11.29 16.16 -5.15
N ILE A 489 -10.75 15.40 -6.10
CA ILE A 489 -11.34 15.14 -7.42
C ILE A 489 -12.59 14.28 -7.28
N VAL A 490 -12.51 13.18 -6.54
CA VAL A 490 -13.61 12.24 -6.31
C VAL A 490 -14.75 12.93 -5.56
N TYR A 491 -14.46 13.79 -4.59
CA TYR A 491 -15.48 14.63 -3.93
C TYR A 491 -16.15 15.60 -4.92
N HIS A 492 -15.37 16.31 -5.74
CA HIS A 492 -15.94 17.24 -6.73
C HIS A 492 -16.88 16.53 -7.72
N LEU A 493 -16.47 15.37 -8.24
CA LEU A 493 -17.26 14.57 -9.18
C LEU A 493 -18.49 13.89 -8.56
N SER A 494 -18.47 13.66 -7.24
CA SER A 494 -19.55 12.98 -6.51
C SER A 494 -20.47 13.95 -5.76
N LYS A 495 -20.15 15.25 -5.74
CA LYS A 495 -20.86 16.23 -4.90
C LYS A 495 -22.38 16.25 -5.13
N ALA A 496 -22.83 16.29 -6.37
CA ALA A 496 -24.27 16.31 -6.67
C ALA A 496 -24.99 15.05 -6.18
N GLU A 497 -24.33 13.88 -6.20
CA GLU A 497 -24.89 12.63 -5.70
C GLU A 497 -24.98 12.64 -4.15
N LEU A 498 -23.95 13.17 -3.47
CA LEU A 498 -23.94 13.35 -2.02
C LEU A 498 -25.03 14.35 -1.56
N ASP A 499 -25.12 15.51 -2.21
CA ASP A 499 -26.13 16.54 -1.95
C ASP A 499 -27.56 15.95 -2.13
N THR A 500 -27.75 15.04 -3.11
CA THR A 500 -29.03 14.34 -3.33
C THR A 500 -29.35 13.35 -2.20
N ILE A 501 -28.36 12.55 -1.76
CA ILE A 501 -28.50 11.61 -0.64
C ILE A 501 -28.88 12.36 0.66
N ASP A 502 -28.27 13.52 0.90
CA ASP A 502 -28.55 14.35 2.08
C ASP A 502 -29.95 14.97 2.02
N SER A 503 -30.43 15.35 0.83
CA SER A 503 -31.81 15.81 0.65
C SER A 503 -32.85 14.72 0.92
N HIS A 504 -32.56 13.47 0.55
CA HIS A 504 -33.44 12.33 0.84
C HIS A 504 -33.46 11.96 2.32
N HIS A 505 -32.32 11.99 3.01
CA HIS A 505 -32.27 11.73 4.47
C HIS A 505 -33.06 12.78 5.24
N LYS A 506 -32.85 14.07 4.96
CA LYS A 506 -33.64 15.15 5.59
C LYS A 506 -35.13 15.01 5.30
N GLY A 507 -35.51 14.70 4.07
CA GLY A 507 -36.91 14.45 3.73
C GLY A 507 -37.51 13.27 4.51
N HIS A 508 -36.73 12.23 4.82
CA HIS A 508 -37.21 11.09 5.62
C HIS A 508 -37.29 11.45 7.12
N GLU A 509 -36.30 12.15 7.67
CA GLU A 509 -36.31 12.68 9.04
C GLU A 509 -37.47 13.66 9.26
N ASP A 510 -37.73 14.56 8.31
CA ASP A 510 -38.86 15.51 8.35
C ASP A 510 -40.21 14.77 8.29
N ILE A 511 -40.33 13.71 7.48
CA ILE A 511 -41.54 12.86 7.42
C ILE A 511 -41.73 12.07 8.72
N GLU A 512 -40.67 11.56 9.32
CA GLU A 512 -40.72 10.84 10.61
C GLU A 512 -41.04 11.77 11.77
N MET A 513 -40.44 12.97 11.82
CA MET A 513 -40.81 14.01 12.79
C MET A 513 -42.28 14.45 12.61
N THR A 514 -42.72 14.68 11.37
CA THR A 514 -44.11 15.06 11.08
C THR A 514 -45.10 13.95 11.47
N LYS A 515 -44.78 12.68 11.20
CA LYS A 515 -45.58 11.53 11.68
C LYS A 515 -45.61 11.46 13.20
N THR A 516 -44.45 11.60 13.86
CA THR A 516 -44.34 11.52 15.32
C THR A 516 -45.12 12.65 15.99
N GLN A 517 -45.06 13.85 15.42
CA GLN A 517 -45.79 15.02 15.91
C GLN A 517 -47.30 14.92 15.65
N SER A 518 -47.72 14.43 14.47
CA SER A 518 -49.12 14.11 14.19
C SER A 518 -49.67 13.05 15.16
N MET A 519 -48.88 12.02 15.47
CA MET A 519 -49.27 10.97 16.42
C MET A 519 -49.34 11.49 17.86
N TYR A 520 -48.48 12.45 18.21
CA TYR A 520 -48.51 13.14 19.50
C TYR A 520 -49.75 14.05 19.62
N ASP A 521 -50.06 14.82 18.58
CA ASP A 521 -51.23 15.71 18.54
C ASP A 521 -52.55 14.91 18.52
N ASP A 522 -52.64 13.80 17.79
CA ASP A 522 -53.78 12.88 17.87
C ASP A 522 -53.94 12.28 19.27
N MET A 523 -52.84 11.83 19.89
CA MET A 523 -52.88 11.29 21.26
C MET A 523 -53.26 12.36 22.29
N LYS A 524 -52.86 13.62 22.07
CA LYS A 524 -53.28 14.77 22.88
C LYS A 524 -54.76 15.08 22.69
N ASN A 525 -55.25 15.16 21.45
CA ASN A 525 -56.66 15.37 21.13
C ASN A 525 -57.56 14.26 21.71
N HIS A 526 -57.14 12.99 21.64
CA HIS A 526 -57.83 11.89 22.30
C HIS A 526 -57.85 12.02 23.83
N ARG A 527 -56.78 12.53 24.44
CA ARG A 527 -56.69 12.75 25.89
C ARG A 527 -57.53 13.94 26.35
N GLU A 528 -57.62 15.00 25.56
CA GLU A 528 -58.46 16.16 25.83
C GLU A 528 -59.96 15.81 25.63
N ASN A 529 -60.33 15.09 24.57
CA ASN A 529 -61.72 14.63 24.37
C ASN A 529 -62.20 13.64 25.45
N ASN A 530 -61.31 12.79 25.99
CA ASN A 530 -61.66 11.87 27.08
C ASN A 530 -61.68 12.53 28.49
N SER A 531 -61.35 13.83 28.61
CA SER A 531 -61.34 14.52 29.92
C SER A 531 -62.72 14.65 30.58
N ASN A 532 -63.81 14.39 29.86
CA ASN A 532 -65.19 14.35 30.39
C ASN A 532 -65.71 12.93 30.70
N GLN A 533 -64.88 11.88 30.64
CA GLN A 533 -65.38 10.51 30.87
C GLN A 533 -64.42 9.61 31.68
N CYS A 534 -64.48 9.75 33.01
CA CYS A 534 -63.89 8.79 33.94
C CYS A 534 -64.63 7.43 33.91
N VAL A 535 -64.14 6.44 33.16
CA VAL A 535 -64.22 4.99 33.51
C VAL A 535 -63.02 4.24 32.91
N PHE A 536 -62.42 3.36 33.72
CA PHE A 536 -61.44 2.30 33.40
C PHE A 536 -61.19 1.93 31.92
N ALA A 537 -59.96 2.18 31.45
CA ALA A 537 -59.27 1.32 30.47
C ALA A 537 -57.75 1.50 30.59
N ALA A 538 -57.04 0.54 31.20
CA ALA A 538 -55.58 0.54 31.23
C ALA A 538 -55.01 -0.04 29.92
N HIS A 539 -54.33 0.78 29.13
CA HIS A 539 -53.50 0.30 28.02
C HIS A 539 -52.04 0.31 28.45
N ASN A 540 -51.55 -0.86 28.90
CA ASN A 540 -50.13 -1.07 29.23
C ASN A 540 -49.41 -1.67 28.02
N SER A 541 -48.85 -0.82 27.17
CA SER A 541 -47.80 -1.21 26.21
C SER A 541 -46.92 0.00 25.91
N VAL A 542 -45.62 -0.10 26.24
CA VAL A 542 -44.58 0.85 25.83
C VAL A 542 -43.61 0.07 24.95
N MET A 543 -43.30 0.59 23.77
CA MET A 543 -42.27 0.01 22.90
C MET A 543 -40.89 0.47 23.36
N VAL A 544 -39.98 -0.49 23.52
CA VAL A 544 -38.53 -0.29 23.65
C VAL A 544 -37.88 -1.45 22.88
N ASP A 545 -36.97 -1.12 21.96
CA ASP A 545 -36.12 -2.02 21.15
C ASP A 545 -36.67 -3.43 20.84
N GLU A 546 -37.41 -3.53 19.73
CA GLU A 546 -37.77 -4.74 18.96
C GLU A 546 -38.29 -6.00 19.70
N CYS A 547 -38.69 -5.91 20.97
CA CYS A 547 -39.23 -7.05 21.72
C CYS A 547 -40.60 -6.77 22.37
N LYS A 548 -41.61 -7.57 22.02
CA LYS A 548 -43.00 -7.42 22.51
C LYS A 548 -43.23 -8.24 23.78
N VAL A 549 -43.11 -7.61 24.95
CA VAL A 549 -43.37 -8.26 26.25
C VAL A 549 -44.81 -8.02 26.72
N THR A 550 -45.57 -9.08 26.94
CA THR A 550 -46.89 -9.03 27.60
C THR A 550 -46.77 -9.40 29.08
N LEU A 551 -47.14 -8.46 29.97
CA LEU A 551 -47.26 -8.72 31.41
C LEU A 551 -48.53 -9.52 31.71
N ALA A 552 -48.40 -10.61 32.47
CA ALA A 552 -49.53 -11.41 32.91
C ALA A 552 -50.32 -10.70 34.04
N THR A 553 -51.64 -10.68 33.91
CA THR A 553 -52.54 -10.16 34.94
C THR A 553 -52.67 -11.15 36.12
N ASN A 554 -51.73 -11.08 37.08
CA ASN A 554 -51.94 -11.28 38.53
C ASN A 554 -50.62 -11.55 39.29
N GLY A 555 -49.85 -10.49 39.59
CA GLY A 555 -49.11 -10.34 40.85
C GLY A 555 -48.21 -11.47 41.38
N LYS A 556 -47.64 -12.33 40.53
CA LYS A 556 -46.60 -13.31 40.91
C LYS A 556 -45.50 -13.37 39.84
N SER A 557 -44.27 -13.65 40.27
CA SER A 557 -43.10 -13.81 39.40
C SER A 557 -43.26 -14.97 38.43
N ALA A 558 -42.90 -14.76 37.16
CA ALA A 558 -42.68 -15.84 36.22
C ALA A 558 -41.25 -16.38 36.39
N ASP A 559 -41.10 -17.71 36.43
CA ASP A 559 -39.81 -18.37 36.59
C ASP A 559 -38.93 -18.24 35.34
N PHE A 560 -37.62 -18.17 35.56
CA PHE A 560 -36.63 -18.23 34.48
C PHE A 560 -36.46 -19.69 34.02
N ASN A 561 -36.77 -19.95 32.75
CA ASN A 561 -36.29 -21.15 32.05
C ASN A 561 -35.31 -20.73 30.95
N VAL A 562 -34.16 -21.42 30.91
CA VAL A 562 -33.18 -21.31 29.83
C VAL A 562 -33.78 -21.96 28.59
N VAL A 563 -33.65 -21.31 27.43
CA VAL A 563 -33.99 -21.92 26.14
C VAL A 563 -32.86 -22.90 25.79
N GLU A 564 -33.15 -24.19 25.82
CA GLU A 564 -32.29 -25.19 25.17
C GLU A 564 -32.36 -25.02 23.65
N GLU A 565 -31.21 -25.08 22.97
CA GLU A 565 -31.16 -25.04 21.51
C GLU A 565 -31.77 -26.32 20.90
N GLU A 566 -32.67 -26.19 19.93
CA GLU A 566 -33.14 -27.36 19.17
C GLU A 566 -32.02 -27.91 18.27
N PRO A 567 -31.80 -29.23 18.23
CA PRO A 567 -30.81 -29.85 17.35
C PRO A 567 -31.30 -29.87 15.90
N TRP A 568 -30.40 -29.51 14.98
CA TRP A 568 -30.61 -29.54 13.52
C TRP A 568 -31.16 -30.90 13.02
N LYS A 569 -32.31 -30.87 12.32
CA LYS A 569 -32.75 -31.98 11.48
C LYS A 569 -31.86 -32.06 10.23
N ARG A 570 -31.31 -33.24 9.95
CA ARG A 570 -30.82 -33.59 8.62
C ARG A 570 -31.99 -34.08 7.78
N GLU A 571 -32.18 -33.52 6.60
CA GLU A 571 -32.96 -34.16 5.54
C GLU A 571 -32.04 -35.10 4.75
N ASN A 572 -32.64 -36.16 4.16
CA ASN A 572 -31.97 -37.21 3.40
C ASN A 572 -31.78 -36.82 1.92
#